data_AF-A0A101CAP1-F1
#
_entry.id   AF-A0A101CAP1-F1
#
_cell.length_a   1.000
_cell.length_b   1.000
_cell.length_c   1.000
_cell.angle_alpha   90.00
_cell.angle_beta   90.00
_cell.angle_gamma   90.00
#
_symmetry.space_group_name_H-M   'P 1'
#
loop_
_entity.id
_entity.type
_entity.pdbx_description
1 polymer ?
#
loop_
_entity_poly.entity_id
_entity_poly.type
_entity_poly.pdbx_seq_one_letter_code
_entity_poly.pdbx_strand_id
1 'polypeptide(L)'
;MKIIVHLFLLLLLAASTSYNKSEDKTPLLIASQKFSDLNHIERVLTIYNDSSYVFIETKNEINHDNIEKWEGNLQIKKDTIKFLPLPFDYNKSETAVLKNGFIEFLDGEYSDRMKISQTSLLVKNNINLKKINNYAVFTFYKNHHNSDWEKDLSNYDLNTAELLEIDSIFKKEFKNNRKVRKYSDYLKQIIAVKNTKNEIIIRSHFFCRTKSLLESYEYYEIDMMDGGECNVYFELNLSTRSITFIKIAGLA
;
A
#
# COMPACT_ATOMS: atom_id res chain seq x y z
N MET A 1 -57.73 31.65 -23.84
CA MET A 1 -56.25 31.72 -23.96
C MET A 1 -55.50 32.21 -22.72
N LYS A 2 -56.11 32.95 -21.77
CA LYS A 2 -55.38 33.45 -20.57
C LYS A 2 -55.17 32.42 -19.44
N ILE A 3 -56.03 31.39 -19.35
CA ILE A 3 -55.95 30.37 -18.29
C ILE A 3 -54.84 29.34 -18.55
N ILE A 4 -54.53 29.05 -19.81
CA ILE A 4 -53.49 28.07 -20.19
C ILE A 4 -52.08 28.60 -19.88
N VAL A 5 -51.88 29.93 -19.95
CA VAL A 5 -50.59 30.57 -19.65
C VAL A 5 -50.27 30.54 -18.14
N HIS A 6 -51.29 30.60 -17.27
CA HIS A 6 -51.07 30.51 -15.82
C HIS A 6 -50.78 29.08 -15.33
N LEU A 7 -51.35 28.06 -15.99
CA LEU A 7 -51.03 26.67 -15.67
C LEU A 7 -49.58 26.31 -16.06
N PHE A 8 -49.08 26.89 -17.16
CA PHE A 8 -47.70 26.68 -17.62
C PHE A 8 -46.66 27.38 -16.73
N LEU A 9 -46.99 28.54 -16.17
CA LEU A 9 -46.11 29.25 -15.23
C LEU A 9 -45.97 28.52 -13.88
N LEU A 10 -47.04 27.89 -13.40
CA LEU A 10 -47.02 27.10 -12.16
C LEU A 10 -46.21 25.79 -12.30
N LEU A 11 -46.20 25.17 -13.48
CA LEU A 11 -45.35 24.02 -13.78
C LEU A 11 -43.86 24.39 -13.91
N LEU A 12 -43.55 25.57 -14.43
CA LEU A 12 -42.16 26.06 -14.51
C LEU A 12 -41.58 26.46 -13.14
N LEU A 13 -42.41 26.92 -12.21
CA LEU A 13 -41.99 27.24 -10.83
C LEU A 13 -41.83 26.00 -9.94
N ALA A 14 -42.53 24.90 -10.24
CA ALA A 14 -42.31 23.60 -9.58
C ALA A 14 -41.03 22.90 -10.09
N ALA A 15 -40.52 23.27 -11.27
CA ALA A 15 -39.29 22.71 -11.83
C ALA A 15 -38.00 23.43 -11.38
N SER A 16 -38.09 24.55 -10.67
CA SER A 16 -36.92 25.35 -10.27
C SER A 16 -36.49 25.17 -8.81
N THR A 17 -36.93 24.11 -8.13
CA THR A 17 -36.51 23.81 -6.74
C THR A 17 -36.10 22.35 -6.55
N SER A 18 -35.16 21.88 -7.38
CA SER A 18 -34.20 20.86 -6.95
C SER A 18 -32.81 21.47 -6.99
N TYR A 19 -32.58 22.48 -6.15
CA TYR A 19 -31.22 22.75 -5.69
C TYR A 19 -30.85 21.52 -4.86
N ASN A 20 -30.19 20.55 -5.50
CA ASN A 20 -29.67 19.38 -4.83
C ASN A 20 -28.75 19.90 -3.72
N LYS A 21 -29.29 19.95 -2.51
CA LYS A 21 -28.50 20.05 -1.30
C LYS A 21 -27.64 18.78 -1.35
N SER A 22 -26.40 18.91 -1.82
CA SER A 22 -25.43 17.83 -1.75
C SER A 22 -25.51 17.33 -0.31
N GLU A 23 -25.96 16.10 -0.10
CA GLU A 23 -25.73 15.45 1.17
C GLU A 23 -24.22 15.59 1.46
N ASP A 24 -23.87 16.04 2.66
CA ASP A 24 -22.48 16.22 3.04
C ASP A 24 -21.79 14.86 2.97
N LYS A 25 -21.02 14.63 1.90
CA LYS A 25 -20.24 13.41 1.70
C LYS A 25 -19.22 13.32 2.85
N THR A 26 -19.43 12.37 3.75
CA THR A 26 -18.55 12.20 4.90
C THR A 26 -17.45 11.20 4.56
N PRO A 27 -16.16 11.54 4.70
CA PRO A 27 -15.06 10.60 4.43
C PRO A 27 -15.10 9.38 5.37
N LEU A 28 -15.17 8.19 4.79
CA LEU A 28 -15.01 6.92 5.49
C LEU A 28 -13.55 6.48 5.57
N LEU A 29 -12.76 6.78 4.54
CA LEU A 29 -11.34 6.43 4.42
C LEU A 29 -10.60 7.59 3.75
N ILE A 30 -9.44 7.94 4.29
CA ILE A 30 -8.43 8.77 3.63
C ILE A 30 -7.11 8.02 3.67
N ALA A 31 -6.51 7.84 2.51
CA ALA A 31 -5.18 7.26 2.37
C ALA A 31 -4.32 8.11 1.46
N SER A 32 -3.00 8.13 1.72
CA SER A 32 -2.09 8.95 0.93
C SER A 32 -0.73 8.30 0.68
N GLN A 33 -0.05 8.82 -0.34
CA GLN A 33 1.36 8.60 -0.61
C GLN A 33 2.01 9.96 -0.85
N LYS A 34 3.27 10.10 -0.45
CA LYS A 34 4.02 11.33 -0.64
C LYS A 34 5.47 11.02 -0.95
N PHE A 35 5.95 11.57 -2.06
CA PHE A 35 7.32 11.45 -2.56
C PHE A 35 7.85 12.86 -2.81
N SER A 36 9.07 13.14 -2.39
CA SER A 36 9.74 14.45 -2.43
C SER A 36 11.18 14.34 -2.93
N ASP A 37 11.37 13.50 -3.97
CA ASP A 37 12.61 13.38 -4.71
C ASP A 37 12.76 14.55 -5.71
N LEU A 38 13.38 14.35 -6.88
CA LEU A 38 13.50 15.37 -7.94
C LEU A 38 12.15 16.01 -8.33
N ASN A 39 11.06 15.25 -8.21
CA ASN A 39 9.68 15.71 -8.35
C ASN A 39 8.91 15.50 -7.05
N HIS A 40 7.98 16.41 -6.74
CA HIS A 40 7.04 16.23 -5.65
C HIS A 40 5.80 15.51 -6.16
N ILE A 41 5.50 14.33 -5.63
CA ILE A 41 4.28 13.60 -5.95
C ILE A 41 3.50 13.39 -4.67
N GLU A 42 2.27 13.90 -4.63
CA GLU A 42 1.31 13.65 -3.56
C GLU A 42 0.07 13.00 -4.15
N ARG A 43 -0.33 11.87 -3.57
CA ARG A 43 -1.53 11.13 -3.95
C ARG A 43 -2.44 11.00 -2.76
N VAL A 44 -3.73 11.29 -2.96
CA VAL A 44 -4.75 11.19 -1.91
C VAL A 44 -5.96 10.45 -2.47
N LEU A 45 -6.30 9.33 -1.83
CA LEU A 45 -7.55 8.62 -2.05
C LEU A 45 -8.50 8.94 -0.89
N THR A 46 -9.68 9.46 -1.21
CA THR A 46 -10.78 9.65 -0.27
C THR A 46 -11.98 8.80 -0.70
N ILE A 47 -12.48 7.97 0.21
CA ILE A 47 -13.71 7.19 0.02
C ILE A 47 -14.79 7.74 0.95
N TYR A 48 -15.99 7.93 0.43
CA TYR A 48 -17.11 8.53 1.13
C TYR A 48 -18.18 7.51 1.51
N ASN A 49 -19.06 7.92 2.42
CA ASN A 49 -20.17 7.10 2.94
C ASN A 49 -21.26 6.78 1.90
N ASP A 50 -21.34 7.55 0.81
CA ASP A 50 -22.22 7.31 -0.33
C ASP A 50 -21.66 6.26 -1.32
N SER A 51 -20.57 5.58 -0.97
CA SER A 51 -19.85 4.61 -1.83
C SER A 51 -19.22 5.21 -3.08
N SER A 52 -18.99 6.53 -3.10
CA SER A 52 -18.14 7.19 -4.08
C SER A 52 -16.69 7.34 -3.58
N TYR A 53 -15.76 7.54 -4.50
CA TYR A 53 -14.39 7.92 -4.19
C TYR A 53 -13.90 9.09 -5.04
N VAL A 54 -12.90 9.79 -4.52
CA VAL A 54 -12.10 10.78 -5.23
C VAL A 54 -10.63 10.42 -5.01
N PHE A 55 -9.87 10.32 -6.09
CA PHE A 55 -8.43 10.18 -6.08
C PHE A 55 -7.81 11.41 -6.74
N ILE A 56 -6.83 12.02 -6.09
CA ILE A 56 -6.12 13.19 -6.59
C ILE A 56 -4.63 12.86 -6.61
N GLU A 57 -3.97 13.09 -7.74
CA GLU A 57 -2.52 13.08 -7.86
C GLU A 57 -2.05 14.50 -8.19
N THR A 58 -1.18 15.04 -7.34
CA THR A 58 -0.49 16.31 -7.55
C THR A 58 0.98 16.01 -7.85
N LYS A 59 1.44 16.40 -9.02
CA LYS A 59 2.85 16.32 -9.45
C LYS A 59 3.38 17.74 -9.60
N ASN A 60 4.37 18.11 -8.79
CA ASN A 60 5.13 19.34 -8.97
C ASN A 60 6.54 19.00 -9.46
N GLU A 61 6.86 19.43 -10.67
CA GLU A 61 8.14 19.22 -11.34
C GLU A 61 8.83 20.58 -11.53
N ILE A 62 10.12 20.57 -11.88
CA ILE A 62 10.94 21.80 -11.97
C ILE A 62 10.33 22.85 -12.91
N ASN A 63 9.63 22.42 -13.95
CA ASN A 63 9.09 23.26 -15.01
C ASN A 63 7.59 23.06 -15.28
N HIS A 64 6.91 22.19 -14.53
CA HIS A 64 5.52 21.85 -14.77
C HIS A 64 4.85 21.33 -13.50
N ASP A 65 3.65 21.85 -13.21
CA ASP A 65 2.78 21.29 -12.19
C ASP A 65 1.56 20.69 -12.88
N ASN A 66 1.18 19.48 -12.47
CA ASN A 66 0.01 18.77 -12.96
C ASN A 66 -0.85 18.28 -11.77
N ILE A 67 -2.16 18.42 -11.89
CA ILE A 67 -3.12 17.88 -10.92
C ILE A 67 -4.13 17.05 -11.69
N GLU A 68 -4.13 15.75 -11.42
CA GLU A 68 -5.08 14.81 -11.98
C GLU A 68 -6.08 14.39 -10.91
N LYS A 69 -7.36 14.28 -11.31
CA LYS A 69 -8.46 13.91 -10.44
C LYS A 69 -9.29 12.83 -11.10
N TRP A 70 -9.50 11.73 -10.39
CA TRP A 70 -10.36 10.63 -10.79
C TRP A 70 -11.46 10.45 -9.77
N GLU A 71 -12.68 10.23 -10.25
CA GLU A 71 -13.84 10.00 -9.42
C GLU A 71 -14.53 8.73 -9.88
N GLY A 72 -15.12 7.99 -8.96
CA GLY A 72 -15.84 6.79 -9.30
C GLY A 72 -16.65 6.25 -8.15
N ASN A 73 -17.20 5.06 -8.35
CA ASN A 73 -17.98 4.37 -7.35
C ASN A 73 -17.27 3.08 -6.93
N LEU A 74 -17.68 2.55 -5.79
CA LEU A 74 -17.13 1.33 -5.25
C LEU A 74 -18.17 0.58 -4.41
N GLN A 75 -17.82 -0.62 -4.00
CA GLN A 75 -18.54 -1.38 -3.00
C GLN A 75 -17.58 -1.73 -1.87
N ILE A 76 -18.05 -1.58 -0.63
CA ILE A 76 -17.29 -1.91 0.57
C ILE A 76 -17.92 -3.15 1.19
N LYS A 77 -17.11 -4.18 1.42
CA LYS A 77 -17.51 -5.38 2.15
C LYS A 77 -16.41 -5.74 3.16
N LYS A 78 -16.68 -5.43 4.44
CA LYS A 78 -15.71 -5.56 5.53
C LYS A 78 -14.44 -4.73 5.26
N ASP A 79 -13.30 -5.40 5.11
CA ASP A 79 -11.97 -4.88 4.82
C ASP A 79 -11.66 -4.83 3.32
N THR A 80 -12.57 -5.29 2.46
CA THR A 80 -12.39 -5.31 1.00
C THR A 80 -13.16 -4.17 0.34
N ILE A 81 -12.52 -3.52 -0.62
CA ILE A 81 -13.07 -2.50 -1.51
C ILE A 81 -13.06 -3.05 -2.93
N LYS A 82 -14.16 -2.91 -3.65
CA LYS A 82 -14.25 -3.23 -5.08
C LYS A 82 -14.62 -1.98 -5.88
N PHE A 83 -13.82 -1.60 -6.85
CA PHE A 83 -14.08 -0.46 -7.73
C PHE A 83 -15.08 -0.83 -8.83
N LEU A 84 -16.05 0.04 -9.11
CA LEU A 84 -17.15 -0.23 -10.04
C LEU A 84 -17.61 1.04 -10.78
N PRO A 85 -18.15 0.90 -12.01
CA PRO A 85 -18.20 -0.33 -12.81
C PRO A 85 -16.88 -0.67 -13.48
N LEU A 86 -15.90 0.24 -13.43
CA LEU A 86 -14.59 0.10 -14.02
C LEU A 86 -13.52 -0.04 -12.93
N PRO A 87 -12.35 -0.61 -13.25
CA PRO A 87 -11.22 -0.65 -12.35
C PRO A 87 -10.76 0.76 -11.95
N PHE A 88 -10.03 0.85 -10.85
CA PHE A 88 -9.47 2.10 -10.36
C PHE A 88 -8.49 2.70 -11.38
N ASP A 89 -8.78 3.89 -11.89
CA ASP A 89 -8.07 4.43 -13.05
C ASP A 89 -6.56 4.56 -12.90
N TYR A 90 -6.08 4.81 -11.67
CA TYR A 90 -4.68 5.07 -11.38
C TYR A 90 -3.75 3.86 -11.60
N ASN A 91 -4.16 2.67 -11.16
CA ASN A 91 -3.34 1.45 -11.29
C ASN A 91 -4.12 0.25 -11.85
N LYS A 92 -5.32 0.49 -12.37
CA LYS A 92 -6.25 -0.50 -12.94
C LYS A 92 -6.66 -1.63 -12.00
N SER A 93 -6.53 -1.44 -10.68
CA SER A 93 -6.98 -2.41 -9.69
C SER A 93 -8.50 -2.46 -9.62
N GLU A 94 -9.09 -3.65 -9.69
CA GLU A 94 -10.51 -3.87 -9.43
C GLU A 94 -10.80 -3.99 -7.92
N THR A 95 -9.84 -4.47 -7.15
CA THR A 95 -10.01 -4.83 -5.74
C THR A 95 -8.87 -4.31 -4.88
N ALA A 96 -9.22 -3.70 -3.74
CA ALA A 96 -8.26 -3.34 -2.70
C ALA A 96 -8.66 -3.93 -1.34
N VAL A 97 -7.68 -4.09 -0.45
CA VAL A 97 -7.89 -4.52 0.93
C VAL A 97 -7.29 -3.53 1.92
N LEU A 98 -8.00 -3.28 3.02
CA LEU A 98 -7.51 -2.48 4.13
C LEU A 98 -6.74 -3.39 5.08
N LYS A 99 -5.40 -3.26 5.11
CA LYS A 99 -4.53 -4.15 5.85
C LYS A 99 -3.31 -3.43 6.42
N ASN A 100 -2.91 -3.76 7.67
CA ASN A 100 -1.70 -3.23 8.31
C ASN A 100 -1.57 -1.69 8.31
N GLY A 101 -2.70 -0.96 8.29
CA GLY A 101 -2.72 0.50 8.22
C GLY A 101 -2.53 1.07 6.80
N PHE A 102 -2.67 0.23 5.77
CA PHE A 102 -2.61 0.59 4.36
C PHE A 102 -3.87 0.14 3.64
N ILE A 103 -4.20 0.81 2.52
CA ILE A 103 -5.01 0.23 1.46
C ILE A 103 -4.04 -0.40 0.45
N GLU A 104 -4.12 -1.71 0.27
CA GLU A 104 -3.29 -2.48 -0.67
C GLU A 104 -4.13 -2.85 -1.91
N PHE A 105 -3.64 -2.50 -3.10
CA PHE A 105 -4.31 -2.80 -4.36
C PHE A 105 -3.91 -4.20 -4.83
N LEU A 106 -4.89 -5.12 -4.91
CA LEU A 106 -4.62 -6.56 -5.02
C LEU A 106 -4.26 -7.00 -6.43
N ASP A 107 -4.87 -6.36 -7.41
CA ASP A 107 -4.96 -6.79 -8.80
C ASP A 107 -4.66 -5.65 -9.77
N GLY A 108 -3.92 -4.63 -9.29
CA GLY A 108 -3.42 -3.55 -10.15
C GLY A 108 -2.35 -4.04 -11.13
N GLU A 109 -1.97 -3.17 -12.07
CA GLU A 109 -0.86 -3.41 -12.99
C GLU A 109 0.50 -3.54 -12.27
N TYR A 110 0.62 -2.90 -11.11
CA TYR A 110 1.80 -2.94 -10.25
C TYR A 110 1.39 -3.03 -8.77
N SER A 111 2.24 -3.66 -7.96
CA SER A 111 2.05 -3.74 -6.50
C SER A 111 2.17 -2.34 -5.93
N ASP A 112 1.09 -1.86 -5.31
CA ASP A 112 1.06 -0.53 -4.71
C ASP A 112 0.15 -0.50 -3.49
N ARG A 113 0.44 0.42 -2.57
CA ARG A 113 -0.39 0.66 -1.40
C ARG A 113 -0.28 2.06 -0.86
N MET A 114 -1.37 2.58 -0.30
CA MET A 114 -1.41 3.92 0.28
C MET A 114 -1.61 3.85 1.78
N LYS A 115 -0.95 4.74 2.53
CA LYS A 115 -1.01 4.74 4.00
C LYS A 115 -2.32 5.37 4.45
N ILE A 116 -3.04 4.67 5.32
CA ILE A 116 -4.31 5.15 5.87
C ILE A 116 -4.01 6.18 6.96
N SER A 117 -4.49 7.41 6.75
CA SER A 117 -4.42 8.48 7.75
C SER A 117 -5.70 8.59 8.57
N GLN A 118 -6.84 8.23 7.98
CA GLN A 118 -8.15 8.23 8.63
C GLN A 118 -8.98 7.06 8.09
N THR A 119 -9.64 6.31 8.97
CA THR A 119 -10.63 5.31 8.56
C THR A 119 -11.65 5.04 9.66
N SER A 120 -12.90 4.78 9.26
CA SER A 120 -13.94 4.15 10.07
C SER A 120 -14.23 2.70 9.65
N LEU A 121 -13.59 2.24 8.58
CA LEU A 121 -13.73 0.90 8.03
C LEU A 121 -12.89 -0.12 8.81
N LEU A 122 -13.28 -1.39 8.73
CA LEU A 122 -12.52 -2.49 9.34
C LEU A 122 -11.19 -2.67 8.60
N VAL A 123 -10.08 -2.65 9.34
CA VAL A 123 -8.73 -2.92 8.80
C VAL A 123 -8.28 -4.29 9.28
N LYS A 124 -8.00 -5.20 8.34
CA LYS A 124 -7.48 -6.54 8.63
C LYS A 124 -6.04 -6.44 9.14
N ASN A 125 -5.74 -7.16 10.22
CA ASN A 125 -4.39 -7.27 10.81
C ASN A 125 -3.70 -5.92 11.06
N ASN A 126 -3.57 -5.50 12.31
CA ASN A 126 -2.85 -4.27 12.63
C ASN A 126 -1.51 -4.63 13.28
N ILE A 127 -0.49 -4.93 12.45
CA ILE A 127 0.89 -4.99 12.94
C ILE A 127 1.23 -3.64 13.57
N ASN A 128 1.62 -3.64 14.84
CA ASN A 128 2.00 -2.43 15.53
C ASN A 128 3.45 -2.03 15.22
N LEU A 129 3.63 -1.35 14.09
CA LEU A 129 4.94 -0.84 13.65
C LEU A 129 5.53 0.23 14.58
N LYS A 130 4.76 0.82 15.51
CA LYS A 130 5.32 1.78 16.49
C LYS A 130 6.39 1.16 17.40
N LYS A 131 6.40 -0.17 17.55
CA LYS A 131 7.41 -0.87 18.34
C LYS A 131 8.67 -1.23 17.55
N ILE A 132 8.62 -1.14 16.21
CA ILE A 132 9.69 -1.62 15.33
C ILE A 132 9.86 -0.63 14.18
N ASN A 133 10.94 0.15 14.24
CA ASN A 133 11.19 1.23 13.29
C ASN A 133 11.78 0.72 11.97
N ASN A 134 11.47 1.43 10.88
CA ASN A 134 12.03 1.22 9.54
C ASN A 134 11.66 -0.13 8.90
N TYR A 135 10.49 -0.65 9.25
CA TYR A 135 9.93 -1.86 8.65
C TYR A 135 8.74 -1.52 7.77
N ALA A 136 8.71 -2.17 6.61
CA ALA A 136 7.56 -2.27 5.74
C ALA A 136 7.24 -3.75 5.55
N VAL A 137 6.02 -4.15 5.90
CA VAL A 137 5.58 -5.56 5.82
C VAL A 137 4.62 -5.68 4.65
N PHE A 138 5.05 -6.33 3.58
CA PHE A 138 4.27 -6.51 2.36
C PHE A 138 3.54 -7.85 2.36
N THR A 139 2.43 -7.89 1.63
CA THR A 139 1.63 -9.10 1.43
C THR A 139 2.09 -9.79 0.16
N PHE A 140 2.27 -11.11 0.22
CA PHE A 140 2.59 -11.87 -0.97
C PHE A 140 1.34 -12.08 -1.83
N TYR A 141 1.30 -11.45 -3.00
CA TYR A 141 0.23 -11.65 -3.98
C TYR A 141 0.80 -12.36 -5.22
N LYS A 142 0.21 -13.51 -5.59
CA LYS A 142 0.71 -14.38 -6.66
C LYS A 142 0.74 -13.72 -8.04
N ASN A 143 -0.19 -12.81 -8.31
CA ASN A 143 -0.23 -12.03 -9.56
C ASN A 143 0.95 -11.08 -9.70
N HIS A 144 1.56 -10.65 -8.60
CA HIS A 144 2.78 -9.83 -8.59
C HIS A 144 4.06 -10.65 -8.40
N HIS A 145 3.94 -11.94 -8.07
CA HIS A 145 5.05 -12.86 -7.79
C HIS A 145 4.86 -14.17 -8.58
N ASN A 146 5.15 -14.12 -9.88
CA ASN A 146 4.78 -15.15 -10.84
C ASN A 146 5.96 -16.04 -11.29
N SER A 147 7.10 -15.98 -10.59
CA SER A 147 8.24 -16.82 -10.93
C SER A 147 7.90 -18.30 -10.73
N ASP A 148 8.51 -19.20 -11.53
CA ASP A 148 8.21 -20.64 -11.47
C ASP A 148 8.38 -21.26 -10.06
N TRP A 149 9.38 -20.78 -9.30
CA TRP A 149 9.67 -21.23 -7.95
C TRP A 149 8.73 -20.64 -6.87
N GLU A 150 7.91 -19.64 -7.22
CA GLU A 150 6.97 -18.98 -6.31
C GLU A 150 5.54 -19.52 -6.41
N LYS A 151 5.26 -20.34 -7.43
CA LYS A 151 3.93 -20.92 -7.70
C LYS A 151 3.36 -21.68 -6.51
N ASP A 152 4.23 -22.38 -5.78
CA ASP A 152 3.87 -23.23 -4.66
C ASP A 152 3.83 -22.50 -3.30
N LEU A 153 4.07 -21.19 -3.30
CA LEU A 153 4.03 -20.38 -2.10
C LEU A 153 2.62 -19.86 -1.85
N SER A 154 2.33 -19.60 -0.57
CA SER A 154 1.11 -18.94 -0.16
C SER A 154 1.42 -17.82 0.82
N ASN A 155 0.61 -16.78 0.82
CA ASN A 155 0.78 -15.66 1.74
C ASN A 155 0.68 -16.12 3.21
N TYR A 156 1.49 -15.50 4.07
CA TYR A 156 1.37 -15.62 5.51
C TYR A 156 1.20 -14.24 6.16
N ASP A 157 0.12 -14.07 6.93
CA ASP A 157 -0.13 -12.82 7.63
C ASP A 157 0.57 -12.81 9.00
N LEU A 158 1.68 -12.08 9.08
CA LEU A 158 2.41 -11.89 10.33
C LEU A 158 1.59 -11.13 11.38
N ASN A 159 1.81 -11.48 12.64
CA ASN A 159 1.38 -10.68 13.78
C ASN A 159 2.54 -9.89 14.41
N THR A 160 2.23 -9.02 15.38
CA THR A 160 3.22 -8.15 16.03
C THR A 160 4.29 -8.93 16.82
N ALA A 161 3.92 -10.04 17.47
CA ALA A 161 4.86 -10.83 18.25
C ALA A 161 5.88 -11.54 17.34
N GLU A 162 5.42 -12.09 16.23
CA GLU A 162 6.29 -12.69 15.21
C GLU A 162 7.25 -11.65 14.61
N LEU A 163 6.76 -10.43 14.32
CA LEU A 163 7.63 -9.37 13.81
C LEU A 163 8.74 -8.97 14.81
N LEU A 164 8.43 -8.94 16.11
CA LEU A 164 9.41 -8.68 17.17
C LEU A 164 10.46 -9.80 17.25
N GLU A 165 10.04 -11.06 17.07
CA GLU A 165 10.94 -12.21 17.02
C GLU A 165 11.88 -12.13 15.81
N ILE A 166 11.34 -11.85 14.63
CA ILE A 166 12.10 -11.64 13.39
C ILE A 166 13.15 -10.53 13.58
N ASP A 167 12.76 -9.38 14.12
CA ASP A 167 13.67 -8.26 14.40
C ASP A 167 14.80 -8.66 15.37
N SER A 168 14.50 -9.46 16.39
CA SER A 168 15.51 -9.98 17.32
C SER A 168 16.53 -10.91 16.63
N ILE A 169 16.04 -11.81 15.78
CA ILE A 169 16.89 -12.74 15.01
C ILE A 169 17.81 -11.96 14.08
N PHE A 170 17.27 -11.00 13.32
CA PHE A 170 18.09 -10.20 12.41
C PHE A 170 19.10 -9.32 13.14
N LYS A 171 18.74 -8.70 14.27
CA LYS A 171 19.71 -7.95 15.10
C LYS A 171 20.90 -8.81 15.50
N LYS A 172 20.66 -10.07 15.89
CA LYS A 172 21.73 -11.02 16.24
C LYS A 172 22.60 -11.36 15.03
N GLU A 173 21.98 -11.61 13.88
CA GLU A 173 22.70 -11.95 12.64
C GLU A 173 23.61 -10.80 12.18
N PHE A 174 23.08 -9.58 12.11
CA PHE A 174 23.86 -8.39 11.74
C PHE A 174 24.98 -8.08 12.73
N LYS A 175 24.83 -8.42 14.01
CA LYS A 175 25.92 -8.27 15.00
C LYS A 175 27.09 -9.22 14.74
N ASN A 176 26.80 -10.41 14.20
CA ASN A 176 27.80 -11.46 13.97
C ASN A 176 28.43 -11.39 12.58
N ASN A 177 27.73 -10.81 11.60
CA ASN A 177 28.19 -10.73 10.23
C ASN A 177 28.98 -9.43 9.96
N ARG A 178 30.29 -9.55 9.69
CA ARG A 178 31.17 -8.39 9.44
C ARG A 178 31.07 -7.82 8.02
N LYS A 179 30.33 -8.46 7.11
CA LYS A 179 30.18 -8.06 5.70
C LYS A 179 29.02 -7.09 5.48
N VAL A 180 28.28 -6.76 6.54
CA VAL A 180 27.11 -5.87 6.50
C VAL A 180 27.33 -4.70 7.44
N ARG A 181 26.63 -3.59 7.19
CA ARG A 181 26.64 -2.40 8.06
C ARG A 181 25.86 -2.66 9.34
N LYS A 182 25.78 -1.65 10.21
CA LYS A 182 24.97 -1.75 11.42
C LYS A 182 23.50 -1.91 11.04
N TYR A 183 22.81 -2.82 11.73
CA TYR A 183 21.38 -3.11 11.54
C TYR A 183 20.47 -1.86 11.55
N SER A 184 20.85 -0.85 12.36
CA SER A 184 20.15 0.44 12.46
C SER A 184 20.13 1.22 11.15
N ASP A 185 21.13 1.02 10.30
CA ASP A 185 21.38 1.85 9.12
C ASP A 185 20.49 1.47 7.93
N TYR A 186 19.74 0.37 8.09
CA TYR A 186 18.89 -0.19 7.05
C TYR A 186 17.41 0.15 7.24
N LEU A 187 16.73 0.46 6.13
CA LEU A 187 15.31 0.25 5.92
C LEU A 187 15.05 -1.22 5.58
N LYS A 188 13.89 -1.76 5.95
CA LYS A 188 13.62 -3.20 5.90
C LYS A 188 12.27 -3.43 5.24
N GLN A 189 12.27 -4.20 4.17
CA GLN A 189 11.05 -4.72 3.57
C GLN A 189 10.99 -6.20 3.80
N ILE A 190 9.86 -6.70 4.30
CA ILE A 190 9.67 -8.12 4.54
C ILE A 190 8.40 -8.62 3.90
N ILE A 191 8.45 -9.87 3.44
CA ILE A 191 7.31 -10.63 2.93
C ILE A 191 7.34 -11.98 3.62
N ALA A 192 6.20 -12.40 4.15
CA ALA A 192 6.06 -13.70 4.79
C ALA A 192 5.23 -14.64 3.91
N VAL A 193 5.76 -15.83 3.69
CA VAL A 193 5.13 -16.87 2.88
C VAL A 193 5.18 -18.22 3.59
N LYS A 194 4.28 -19.12 3.21
CA LYS A 194 4.35 -20.53 3.54
C LYS A 194 4.79 -21.32 2.32
N ASN A 195 5.76 -22.21 2.53
CA ASN A 195 6.18 -23.15 1.51
C ASN A 195 5.29 -24.42 1.52
N THR A 196 5.60 -25.38 0.64
CA THR A 196 4.88 -26.66 0.52
C THR A 196 4.96 -27.54 1.76
N LYS A 197 5.96 -27.32 2.63
CA LYS A 197 6.11 -27.99 3.92
C LYS A 197 5.38 -27.26 5.06
N ASN A 198 4.62 -26.21 4.74
CA ASN A 198 3.92 -25.34 5.70
C ASN A 198 4.89 -24.63 6.68
N GLU A 199 6.17 -24.51 6.30
CA GLU A 199 7.15 -23.71 7.03
C GLU A 199 6.95 -22.24 6.69
N ILE A 200 7.09 -21.38 7.69
CA ILE A 200 6.95 -19.92 7.52
C ILE A 200 8.31 -19.36 7.12
N ILE A 201 8.39 -18.86 5.90
CA ILE A 201 9.59 -18.28 5.32
C ILE A 201 9.41 -16.76 5.28
N ILE A 202 10.38 -16.05 5.84
CA ILE A 202 10.45 -14.59 5.85
C ILE A 202 11.53 -14.19 4.87
N ARG A 203 11.09 -13.56 3.79
CA ARG A 203 11.97 -12.91 2.82
C ARG A 203 12.20 -11.49 3.26
N SER A 204 13.45 -11.06 3.35
CA SER A 204 13.77 -9.77 3.95
C SER A 204 14.83 -9.06 3.13
N HIS A 205 14.45 -7.90 2.62
CA HIS A 205 15.33 -6.99 1.93
C HIS A 205 15.72 -5.85 2.87
N PHE A 206 17.01 -5.53 2.91
CA PHE A 206 17.60 -4.48 3.72
C PHE A 206 18.30 -3.48 2.80
N PHE A 207 17.94 -2.21 2.94
CA PHE A 207 18.46 -1.12 2.11
C PHE A 207 19.07 -0.03 2.98
N CYS A 208 20.27 0.46 2.65
CA CYS A 208 20.79 1.67 3.30
C CYS A 208 19.79 2.83 3.18
N ARG A 209 19.68 3.63 4.24
CA ARG A 209 18.85 4.82 4.22
C ARG A 209 19.37 5.84 3.21
N THR A 210 18.54 6.19 2.23
CA THR A 210 18.72 7.35 1.36
C THR A 210 17.48 8.23 1.44
N LYS A 211 17.56 9.49 1.01
CA LYS A 211 16.41 10.40 1.04
C LYS A 211 15.22 9.83 0.26
N SER A 212 15.46 9.39 -0.98
CA SER A 212 14.45 8.78 -1.85
C SER A 212 13.81 7.54 -1.22
N LEU A 213 14.62 6.63 -0.65
CA LEU A 213 14.10 5.41 -0.03
C LEU A 213 13.31 5.68 1.26
N LEU A 214 13.66 6.69 2.05
CA LEU A 214 12.89 7.06 3.26
C LEU A 214 11.45 7.47 2.92
N GLU A 215 11.24 7.96 1.70
CA GLU A 215 9.94 8.40 1.22
C GLU A 215 9.17 7.27 0.55
N SER A 216 9.83 6.24 0.00
CA SER A 216 9.18 5.23 -0.83
C SER A 216 9.10 3.81 -0.27
N TYR A 217 9.98 3.43 0.68
CA TYR A 217 10.11 2.03 1.13
C TYR A 217 8.84 1.43 1.76
N GLU A 218 7.88 2.26 2.18
CA GLU A 218 6.60 1.80 2.72
C GLU A 218 5.56 1.54 1.64
N TYR A 219 5.70 2.02 0.41
CA TYR A 219 4.60 2.05 -0.57
C TYR A 219 4.68 0.97 -1.65
N TYR A 220 5.88 0.55 -2.07
CA TYR A 220 6.06 -0.51 -3.06
C TYR A 220 7.29 -1.35 -2.72
N GLU A 221 7.31 -2.58 -3.22
CA GLU A 221 8.43 -3.51 -3.05
C GLU A 221 9.62 -3.04 -3.89
N ILE A 222 10.80 -3.00 -3.29
CA ILE A 222 12.03 -2.53 -3.95
C ILE A 222 12.84 -3.74 -4.38
N ASP A 223 13.14 -3.81 -5.67
CA ASP A 223 14.03 -4.83 -6.21
C ASP A 223 15.47 -4.66 -5.70
N MET A 224 16.17 -5.79 -5.51
CA MET A 224 17.60 -5.74 -5.20
C MET A 224 18.38 -5.15 -6.37
N MET A 225 19.00 -4.00 -6.15
CA MET A 225 19.96 -3.39 -7.07
C MET A 225 21.40 -3.71 -6.65
N ASP A 226 22.35 -3.54 -7.56
CA ASP A 226 23.76 -3.48 -7.20
C ASP A 226 23.99 -2.34 -6.21
N GLY A 227 24.66 -2.63 -5.10
CA GLY A 227 24.86 -1.66 -4.02
C GLY A 227 25.78 -2.13 -2.89
N GLY A 228 26.54 -3.21 -3.10
CA GLY A 228 27.44 -3.72 -2.09
C GLY A 228 26.69 -4.16 -0.82
N GLU A 229 27.32 -3.86 0.31
CA GLU A 229 26.75 -4.01 1.65
C GLU A 229 25.47 -3.19 1.90
N CYS A 230 25.08 -2.26 1.03
CA CYS A 230 23.85 -1.49 1.21
C CYS A 230 22.59 -2.20 0.73
N ASN A 231 22.71 -3.30 -0.02
CA ASN A 231 21.59 -4.11 -0.46
C ASN A 231 21.82 -5.56 -0.01
N VAL A 232 21.10 -5.95 1.03
CA VAL A 232 21.22 -7.29 1.65
C VAL A 232 19.87 -7.98 1.59
N TYR A 233 19.87 -9.25 1.23
CA TYR A 233 18.71 -10.11 1.25
C TYR A 233 18.95 -11.30 2.17
N PHE A 234 18.05 -11.50 3.12
CA PHE A 234 18.02 -12.69 3.97
C PHE A 234 16.74 -13.49 3.72
N GLU A 235 16.87 -14.81 3.78
CA GLU A 235 15.75 -15.71 3.98
C GLU A 235 15.86 -16.32 5.38
N LEU A 236 14.80 -16.15 6.17
CA LEU A 236 14.65 -16.72 7.50
C LEU A 236 13.53 -17.75 7.48
N ASN A 237 13.81 -18.98 7.86
CA ASN A 237 12.76 -19.92 8.24
C ASN A 237 12.37 -19.63 9.69
N LEU A 238 11.21 -19.00 9.89
CA LEU A 238 10.71 -18.63 11.21
C LEU A 238 10.31 -19.86 12.03
N SER A 239 9.85 -20.93 11.38
CA SER A 239 9.48 -22.19 12.04
C SER A 239 10.68 -22.86 12.70
N THR A 240 11.88 -22.75 12.11
CA THR A 240 13.13 -23.29 12.68
C THR A 240 14.03 -22.22 13.32
N ARG A 241 13.65 -20.94 13.20
CA ARG A 241 14.41 -19.77 13.70
C ARG A 241 15.83 -19.67 13.12
N SER A 242 16.02 -20.12 11.88
CA SER A 242 17.32 -20.17 11.23
C SER A 242 17.35 -19.37 9.93
N ILE A 243 18.40 -18.59 9.74
CA ILE A 243 18.71 -17.97 8.44
C ILE A 243 19.12 -19.09 7.48
N THR A 244 18.35 -19.27 6.41
CA THR A 244 18.57 -20.30 5.40
C THR A 244 19.37 -19.79 4.22
N PHE A 245 19.31 -18.48 3.95
CA PHE A 245 19.99 -17.87 2.82
C PHE A 245 20.37 -16.42 3.12
N ILE A 246 21.53 -16.02 2.59
CA ILE A 246 22.05 -14.65 2.66
C ILE A 246 22.63 -14.29 1.30
N LYS A 247 22.24 -13.13 0.77
CA LYS A 247 22.85 -12.50 -0.40
C LYS A 247 23.16 -11.05 -0.09
N ILE A 248 24.37 -10.61 -0.43
CA ILE A 248 24.79 -9.21 -0.33
C ILE A 248 25.17 -8.79 -1.75
N ALA A 249 24.58 -7.71 -2.26
CA ALA A 249 24.84 -7.27 -3.62
C ALA A 249 26.34 -7.00 -3.83
N GLY A 250 26.87 -7.30 -5.02
CA GLY A 250 28.29 -7.07 -5.35
C GLY A 250 29.31 -7.94 -4.60
N LEU A 251 28.87 -8.88 -3.74
CA LEU A 251 29.72 -9.93 -3.19
C LEU A 251 29.34 -11.25 -3.87
N ALA A 252 30.24 -11.73 -4.73
CA ALA A 252 30.17 -13.08 -5.32
C ALA A 252 30.44 -14.16 -4.27
#